data_AF-A0A937U528-F1
#
_entry.id   AF-A0A937U528-F1
#
_cell.length_a   1.000
_cell.length_b   1.000
_cell.length_c   1.000
_cell.angle_alpha   90.00
_cell.angle_beta   90.00
_cell.angle_gamma   90.00
#
_symmetry.space_group_name_H-M   'P 1'
#
loop_
_entity.id
_entity.type
_entity.pdbx_description
1 polymer ?
#
loop_
_entity_poly.entity_id
_entity_poly.type
_entity_poly.pdbx_seq_one_letter_code
_entity_poly.pdbx_strand_id
1 'polypeptide(L)'
;MAMEDFHGHSVSLDVVNVAPDEADGQKSYTREILLKSPVFNDTAFGVPERLDKTRKKNADRVVQYGIVRIMTDRLPEEVVARIQDGGTPLGRILIEADLLREVRCVCVFEVMPGPYFGELCHGPENQAPPQTYGRFATISIKEQPVIELFEVVVPSVA
;
A
#
# COMPACT_ATOMS: atom_id res chain seq x y z
N MET A 1 14.35 1.83 0.80
CA MET A 1 13.76 1.88 2.16
C MET A 1 12.52 1.02 2.17
N ALA A 2 12.32 0.28 3.26
CA ALA A 2 11.14 -0.54 3.48
C ALA A 2 9.99 0.34 4.03
N MET A 3 8.74 -0.11 3.96
CA MET A 3 7.59 0.66 4.50
C MET A 3 7.72 0.88 6.00
N GLU A 4 8.34 -0.07 6.68
CA GLU A 4 8.61 -0.07 8.10
C GLU A 4 9.60 1.04 8.50
N ASP A 5 10.56 1.36 7.63
CA ASP A 5 11.49 2.48 7.83
C ASP A 5 10.76 3.83 7.74
N PHE A 6 9.77 3.94 6.84
CA PHE A 6 8.97 5.16 6.66
C PHE A 6 8.02 5.40 7.84
N HIS A 7 7.40 4.34 8.33
CA HIS A 7 6.47 4.41 9.46
C HIS A 7 7.18 4.34 10.84
N GLY A 8 8.44 3.92 10.89
CA GLY A 8 9.19 3.66 12.13
C GLY A 8 8.71 2.43 12.91
N HIS A 9 7.79 1.65 12.34
CA HIS A 9 7.10 0.52 12.99
C HIS A 9 6.73 -0.57 11.96
N SER A 10 6.44 -1.78 12.43
CA SER A 10 6.00 -2.88 11.56
C SER A 10 4.64 -2.56 10.91
N VAL A 11 4.54 -2.84 9.62
CA VAL A 11 3.31 -2.74 8.83
C VAL A 11 2.81 -4.14 8.52
N SER A 12 1.50 -4.37 8.64
CA SER A 12 0.82 -5.59 8.21
C SER A 12 0.12 -5.38 6.86
N LEU A 13 -0.03 -6.46 6.10
CA LEU A 13 -0.67 -6.47 4.79
C LEU A 13 -1.95 -7.29 4.87
N ASP A 14 -3.07 -6.68 4.47
CA ASP A 14 -4.31 -7.39 4.19
C ASP A 14 -4.60 -7.36 2.70
N VAL A 15 -4.78 -8.54 2.10
CA VAL A 15 -5.28 -8.68 0.73
C VAL A 15 -6.80 -8.73 0.77
N VAL A 16 -7.46 -7.70 0.25
CA VAL A 16 -8.93 -7.55 0.31
C VAL A 16 -9.60 -8.27 -0.84
N ASN A 17 -9.01 -8.18 -2.02
CA ASN A 17 -9.56 -8.76 -3.23
C ASN A 17 -8.45 -9.18 -4.19
N VAL A 18 -8.72 -10.17 -5.03
CA VAL A 18 -7.81 -10.68 -6.06
C VAL A 18 -8.61 -10.93 -7.34
N ALA A 19 -8.14 -10.36 -8.45
CA ALA A 19 -8.69 -10.55 -9.77
C ALA A 19 -7.60 -11.11 -10.70
N PRO A 20 -7.80 -12.26 -11.35
CA PRO A 20 -6.89 -12.73 -12.38
C PRO A 20 -6.97 -11.81 -13.60
N ASP A 21 -5.82 -11.54 -14.24
CA ASP A 21 -5.78 -10.83 -15.52
C ASP A 21 -5.58 -11.86 -16.63
N GLU A 22 -6.60 -12.08 -17.43
CA GLU A 22 -6.51 -12.88 -18.66
C GLU A 22 -6.24 -11.97 -19.85
N ALA A 23 -5.01 -11.48 -19.96
CA ALA A 23 -4.58 -10.64 -21.08
C ALA A 23 -3.36 -11.24 -21.79
N ASP A 24 -3.51 -11.47 -23.10
CA ASP A 24 -2.42 -11.67 -24.08
C ASP A 24 -1.36 -12.74 -23.72
N GLY A 25 -1.81 -13.89 -23.19
CA GLY A 25 -0.93 -15.01 -22.85
C GLY A 25 0.04 -14.76 -21.69
N GLN A 26 -0.04 -13.58 -21.06
CA GLN A 26 0.82 -13.21 -19.96
C GLN A 26 0.15 -13.51 -18.61
N LYS A 27 0.89 -14.14 -17.69
CA LYS A 27 0.34 -14.50 -16.37
C LYS A 27 0.46 -13.34 -15.41
N SER A 28 -0.60 -12.57 -15.25
CA SER A 28 -0.71 -11.55 -14.22
C SER A 28 -1.98 -11.69 -13.37
N TYR A 29 -1.95 -11.06 -12.22
CA TYR A 29 -3.14 -10.81 -11.44
C TYR A 29 -3.04 -9.46 -10.76
N THR A 30 -4.21 -8.92 -10.43
CA THR A 30 -4.36 -7.68 -9.70
C THR A 30 -4.91 -7.98 -8.31
N ARG A 31 -4.37 -7.32 -7.29
CA ARG A 31 -4.89 -7.41 -5.93
C ARG A 31 -5.16 -6.03 -5.34
N GLU A 32 -6.24 -5.96 -4.59
CA GLU A 32 -6.57 -4.85 -3.70
C GLU A 32 -5.97 -5.14 -2.33
N ILE A 33 -5.28 -4.15 -1.75
CA ILE A 33 -4.57 -4.31 -0.49
C ILE A 33 -4.83 -3.15 0.45
N LEU A 34 -4.77 -3.45 1.75
CA LEU A 34 -4.70 -2.47 2.82
C LEU A 34 -3.39 -2.71 3.57
N LEU A 35 -2.61 -1.65 3.74
CA LEU A 35 -1.53 -1.66 4.71
C LEU A 35 -2.04 -1.12 6.02
N LYS A 36 -1.75 -1.84 7.09
CA LYS A 36 -2.14 -1.44 8.44
C LYS A 36 -0.94 -1.23 9.32
N SER A 37 -1.06 -0.26 10.21
CA SER A 37 -0.04 0.04 11.20
C SER A 37 -0.72 0.41 12.52
N PRO A 38 -0.14 0.03 13.66
CA PRO A 38 -0.60 0.51 14.97
C PRO A 38 -0.33 2.01 15.17
N VAL A 39 0.52 2.62 14.34
CA VAL A 39 0.92 4.02 14.43
C VAL A 39 0.94 4.66 13.04
N PHE A 40 0.25 5.79 12.88
CA PHE A 40 0.40 6.65 11.71
C PHE A 40 1.44 7.74 12.00
N ASN A 41 2.31 8.02 11.03
CA ASN A 41 3.33 9.05 11.14
C ASN A 41 2.74 10.41 10.70
N ASP A 42 1.95 11.03 11.57
CA ASP A 42 1.26 12.31 11.30
C ASP A 42 2.25 13.43 10.88
N THR A 43 3.47 13.41 11.43
CA THR A 43 4.48 14.45 11.17
C THR A 43 5.07 14.35 9.76
N ALA A 44 5.18 13.15 9.19
CA ALA A 44 5.60 12.96 7.80
C ALA A 44 4.63 13.58 6.78
N PHE A 45 3.38 13.83 7.19
CA PHE A 45 2.34 14.43 6.36
C PHE A 45 2.00 15.87 6.78
N GLY A 46 2.87 16.53 7.54
CA GLY A 46 2.70 17.94 7.92
C GLY A 46 1.55 18.20 8.90
N VAL A 47 1.00 17.15 9.52
CA VAL A 47 0.01 17.28 10.58
C VAL A 47 0.76 17.54 11.89
N PRO A 48 0.50 18.67 12.61
CA PRO A 48 1.14 18.94 13.89
C PRO A 48 0.90 17.79 14.87
N GLU A 49 1.92 17.38 15.64
CA GLU A 49 1.77 16.38 16.71
C GLU A 49 0.61 16.78 17.62
N ARG A 50 -0.56 16.17 17.42
CA ARG A 50 -1.64 16.26 18.38
C ARG A 50 -1.35 15.24 19.44
N LEU A 51 -1.05 15.75 20.63
CA LEU A 51 -0.83 14.99 21.85
C LEU A 51 -2.15 14.33 22.28
N ASP A 52 -2.61 13.31 21.54
CA ASP A 52 -3.73 12.49 21.94
C ASP A 52 -3.29 11.61 23.12
N LYS A 53 -3.48 12.16 24.33
CA LYS A 53 -3.25 11.50 25.63
C LYS A 53 -4.17 10.30 25.88
N THR A 54 -4.99 9.92 24.91
CA THR A 54 -5.90 8.77 24.95
C THR A 54 -5.81 7.97 23.64
N ARG A 55 -4.60 7.64 23.17
CA ARG A 55 -4.42 6.53 22.22
C ARG A 55 -4.96 5.26 22.88
N LYS A 56 -6.20 4.87 22.57
CA LYS A 56 -6.61 3.49 22.72
C LYS A 56 -5.63 2.67 21.88
N LYS A 57 -4.66 2.02 22.55
CA LYS A 57 -4.12 0.76 22.04
C LYS A 57 -5.36 -0.07 21.66
N ASN A 58 -5.38 -0.62 20.45
CA ASN A 58 -6.35 -1.59 19.92
C ASN A 58 -7.11 -1.07 18.68
N ALA A 59 -6.40 -0.97 17.56
CA ALA A 59 -6.77 -1.58 16.28
C ALA A 59 -5.67 -1.24 15.26
N ASP A 60 -5.17 -2.23 14.53
CA ASP A 60 -4.31 -2.03 13.36
C ASP A 60 -5.07 -1.17 12.34
N ARG A 61 -4.73 0.11 12.28
CA ARG A 61 -5.42 1.10 11.45
C ARG A 61 -4.89 1.05 10.02
N VAL A 62 -5.77 1.23 9.04
CA VAL A 62 -5.37 1.39 7.64
C VAL A 62 -4.58 2.69 7.47
N VAL A 63 -3.37 2.57 6.91
CA VAL A 63 -2.47 3.71 6.62
C VAL A 63 -2.26 3.93 5.13
N GLN A 64 -2.50 2.89 4.32
CA GLN A 64 -2.42 2.98 2.87
C GLN A 64 -3.40 2.00 2.23
N TYR A 65 -4.06 2.46 1.18
CA TYR A 65 -4.85 1.65 0.27
C TYR A 65 -4.06 1.44 -1.03
N GLY A 66 -4.13 0.25 -1.62
CA GLY A 66 -3.44 0.00 -2.88
C GLY A 66 -4.16 -0.98 -3.81
N ILE A 67 -3.95 -0.78 -5.11
CA ILE A 67 -4.27 -1.74 -6.16
C ILE A 67 -2.95 -2.08 -6.85
N VAL A 68 -2.63 -3.37 -6.91
CA VAL A 68 -1.32 -3.83 -7.34
C VAL A 68 -1.48 -4.90 -8.41
N ARG A 69 -1.01 -4.61 -9.63
CA ARG A 69 -0.90 -5.60 -10.70
C ARG A 69 0.49 -6.23 -10.68
N ILE A 70 0.55 -7.55 -10.80
CA ILE A 70 1.79 -8.33 -10.66
C ILE A 70 1.94 -9.29 -11.85
N MET A 71 3.02 -9.13 -12.61
CA MET A 71 3.39 -10.03 -13.70
C MET A 71 4.16 -11.22 -13.13
N THR A 72 3.46 -12.31 -12.84
CA THR A 72 4.03 -13.48 -12.13
C THR A 72 5.04 -14.24 -12.98
N ASP A 73 4.92 -14.21 -14.30
CA ASP A 73 5.85 -14.82 -15.24
C ASP A 73 7.22 -14.13 -15.30
N ARG A 74 7.33 -12.91 -14.75
CA ARG A 74 8.57 -12.12 -14.69
C ARG A 74 9.26 -12.21 -13.33
N LEU A 75 8.79 -13.09 -12.44
CA LEU A 75 9.32 -13.27 -11.08
C LEU A 75 9.78 -14.71 -10.85
N PRO A 76 10.77 -14.94 -9.97
CA PRO A 76 11.09 -16.28 -9.49
C PRO A 76 9.88 -16.92 -8.81
N GLU A 77 9.69 -18.24 -8.99
CA GLU A 77 8.54 -18.97 -8.44
C GLU A 77 8.43 -18.85 -6.92
N GLU A 78 9.56 -18.89 -6.20
CA GLU A 78 9.59 -18.71 -4.74
C GLU A 78 9.07 -17.34 -4.30
N VAL A 79 9.36 -16.30 -5.08
CA VAL A 79 8.92 -14.94 -4.82
C VAL A 79 7.42 -14.84 -5.09
N VAL A 80 6.95 -15.43 -6.19
CA VAL A 80 5.51 -15.49 -6.52
C VAL A 80 4.73 -16.18 -5.41
N ALA A 81 5.19 -17.33 -4.91
CA ALA A 81 4.54 -18.05 -3.83
C ALA A 81 4.41 -17.20 -2.55
N ARG A 82 5.48 -16.48 -2.18
CA ARG A 82 5.46 -15.56 -1.02
C ARG A 82 4.52 -14.37 -1.22
N ILE A 83 4.43 -13.85 -2.44
CA ILE A 83 3.50 -12.75 -2.75
C ILE A 83 2.06 -13.24 -2.66
N GLN A 84 1.79 -14.46 -3.15
CA GLN A 84 0.47 -15.08 -3.15
C GLN A 84 -0.01 -15.48 -1.75
N ASP A 85 0.90 -15.82 -0.84
CA ASP A 85 0.59 -16.05 0.59
C ASP A 85 -0.05 -14.81 1.24
N GLY A 86 0.24 -13.60 0.73
CA GLY A 86 -0.52 -12.39 1.05
C GLY A 86 -0.28 -11.78 2.42
N GLY A 87 0.54 -12.39 3.29
CA GLY A 87 0.82 -11.87 4.63
C GLY A 87 1.98 -10.89 4.74
N THR A 88 2.83 -10.77 3.71
CA THR A 88 4.04 -9.93 3.74
C THR A 88 3.97 -8.79 2.71
N PRO A 89 4.26 -7.53 3.09
CA PRO A 89 4.33 -6.41 2.15
C PRO A 89 5.28 -6.69 0.97
N LEU A 90 4.82 -6.37 -0.24
CA LEU A 90 5.54 -6.66 -1.49
C LEU A 90 6.97 -6.11 -1.48
N GLY A 91 7.16 -4.88 -1.01
CA GLY A 91 8.47 -4.26 -0.90
C GLY A 91 9.45 -5.08 -0.07
N ARG A 92 8.99 -5.71 1.03
CA ARG A 92 9.82 -6.53 1.91
C ARG A 92 10.23 -7.83 1.21
N ILE A 93 9.28 -8.53 0.58
CA ILE A 93 9.56 -9.76 -0.18
C ILE A 93 10.64 -9.51 -1.24
N LEU A 94 10.52 -8.42 -2.01
CA LEU A 94 11.48 -8.09 -3.08
C LEU A 94 12.87 -7.75 -2.54
N ILE A 95 12.96 -7.05 -1.40
CA ILE A 95 14.24 -6.72 -0.76
C ILE A 95 14.92 -7.99 -0.24
N GLU A 96 14.18 -8.84 0.47
CA GLU A 96 14.72 -10.08 1.05
C GLU A 96 15.15 -11.09 -0.03
N ALA A 97 14.55 -11.03 -1.22
CA ALA A 97 14.95 -11.83 -2.38
C ALA A 97 16.14 -11.24 -3.16
N ASP A 98 16.75 -10.15 -2.67
CA ASP A 98 17.87 -9.43 -3.32
C ASP A 98 17.62 -9.09 -4.80
N LEU A 99 16.37 -8.76 -5.13
CA LEU A 99 15.99 -8.42 -6.49
C LEU A 99 16.35 -6.97 -6.79
N LEU A 100 17.29 -6.77 -7.71
CA LEU A 100 17.61 -5.46 -8.26
C LEU A 100 16.35 -4.85 -8.89
N ARG A 101 15.92 -3.73 -8.32
CA ARG A 101 14.65 -3.09 -8.66
C ARG A 101 14.84 -1.61 -8.92
N GLU A 102 14.16 -1.13 -9.94
CA GLU A 102 14.01 0.29 -10.23
C GLU A 102 12.56 0.69 -9.96
N VAL A 103 12.35 1.70 -9.12
CA VAL A 103 11.02 2.23 -8.84
C VAL A 103 10.86 3.54 -9.60
N ARG A 104 9.89 3.59 -10.52
CA ARG A 104 9.54 4.79 -11.27
C ARG A 104 8.18 5.30 -10.81
N CYS A 105 8.16 6.50 -10.23
CA CYS A 105 6.91 7.22 -9.96
C CYS A 105 6.40 7.79 -11.29
N VAL A 106 5.24 7.33 -11.73
CA VAL A 106 4.65 7.73 -13.02
C VAL A 106 3.91 9.05 -12.87
N CYS A 107 3.09 9.17 -11.82
CA CYS A 107 2.43 10.42 -11.48
C CYS A 107 1.97 10.44 -10.02
N VAL A 108 1.79 11.65 -9.49
CA VAL A 108 1.17 11.92 -8.19
C VAL A 108 -0.15 12.63 -8.47
N PHE A 109 -1.19 12.31 -7.70
CA PHE A 109 -2.51 12.89 -7.87
C PHE A 109 -3.19 13.14 -6.53
N GLU A 110 -4.12 14.08 -6.57
CA GLU A 110 -5.03 14.37 -5.47
C GLU A 110 -6.23 13.43 -5.50
N VAL A 111 -6.70 13.02 -4.33
CA VAL A 111 -7.84 12.13 -4.14
C VAL A 111 -8.89 12.84 -3.30
N MET A 112 -10.08 12.94 -3.86
CA MET A 112 -11.30 13.29 -3.15
C MET A 112 -11.99 11.98 -2.75
N PRO A 113 -11.98 11.61 -1.46
CA PRO A 113 -12.50 10.30 -1.06
C PRO A 113 -14.01 10.16 -1.31
N GLY A 114 -14.38 9.10 -2.04
CA GLY A 114 -15.77 8.65 -2.13
C GLY A 114 -16.19 7.84 -0.90
N PRO A 115 -17.45 7.37 -0.84
CA PRO A 115 -17.99 6.67 0.33
C PRO A 115 -17.12 5.50 0.80
N TYR A 116 -16.72 4.60 -0.11
CA TYR A 116 -15.89 3.44 0.22
C TYR A 116 -14.54 3.83 0.84
N PHE A 117 -13.82 4.78 0.24
CA PHE A 117 -12.54 5.22 0.78
C PHE A 117 -12.71 5.98 2.10
N GLY A 118 -13.81 6.72 2.25
CA GLY A 118 -14.17 7.41 3.50
C GLY A 118 -14.30 6.47 4.69
N GLU A 119 -14.83 5.26 4.49
CA GLU A 119 -14.92 4.22 5.53
C GLU A 119 -13.53 3.78 6.05
N LEU A 120 -12.50 3.81 5.18
CA LEU A 120 -11.12 3.45 5.56
C LEU A 120 -10.43 4.51 6.42
N CYS A 121 -10.87 5.77 6.35
CA CYS A 121 -10.22 6.90 7.02
C CYS A 121 -10.43 6.95 8.54
N HIS A 122 -11.25 6.06 9.13
CA HIS A 122 -11.50 5.96 10.58
C HIS A 122 -11.75 7.31 11.28
N GLY A 123 -12.69 8.11 10.78
CA GLY A 123 -13.12 9.37 11.38
C GLY A 123 -14.49 9.29 12.09
N PRO A 124 -14.88 10.33 12.85
CA PRO A 124 -16.25 10.46 13.34
C PRO A 124 -17.24 10.42 12.16
N GLU A 125 -18.38 9.74 12.35
CA GLU A 125 -19.43 9.51 11.32
C GLU A 125 -19.96 10.80 10.66
N ASN A 126 -19.66 11.97 11.25
CA ASN A 126 -20.09 13.31 10.81
C ASN A 126 -18.97 14.20 10.23
N GLN A 127 -17.77 13.68 9.96
CA GLN A 127 -16.72 14.44 9.27
C GLN A 127 -16.47 13.86 7.88
N ALA A 128 -16.46 14.75 6.87
CA ALA A 128 -16.00 14.37 5.54
C ALA A 128 -14.52 13.99 5.62
N PRO A 129 -14.11 12.86 5.02
CA PRO A 129 -12.71 12.46 4.99
C PRO A 129 -11.89 13.57 4.31
N PRO A 130 -10.73 13.94 4.88
CA PRO A 130 -9.92 15.00 4.32
C PRO A 130 -9.39 14.59 2.95
N GLN A 131 -9.15 15.59 2.11
CA GLN A 131 -8.39 15.43 0.88
C GLN A 131 -7.08 14.69 1.16
N THR A 132 -6.75 13.73 0.30
CA THR A 132 -5.51 12.96 0.42
C THR A 132 -4.82 12.85 -0.95
N TYR A 133 -3.70 12.16 -0.99
CA TYR A 133 -2.87 12.01 -2.17
C TYR A 133 -2.55 10.55 -2.43
N GLY A 134 -2.34 10.26 -3.71
CA GLY A 134 -1.88 8.97 -4.16
C GLY A 134 -0.86 9.10 -5.28
N ARG A 135 -0.35 7.96 -5.72
CA ARG A 135 0.53 7.89 -6.88
C ARG A 135 0.32 6.62 -7.69
N PHE A 136 0.69 6.72 -8.95
CA PHE A 136 0.96 5.56 -9.79
C PHE A 136 2.46 5.32 -9.86
N ALA A 137 2.88 4.07 -9.71
CA ALA A 137 4.28 3.71 -9.82
C ALA A 137 4.46 2.37 -10.52
N THR A 138 5.62 2.18 -11.12
CA THR A 138 6.03 0.91 -11.72
C THR A 138 7.31 0.46 -11.03
N ILE A 139 7.38 -0.82 -10.67
CA ILE A 139 8.61 -1.47 -10.23
C ILE A 139 9.10 -2.35 -11.36
N SER A 140 10.30 -2.06 -11.86
CA SER A 140 10.98 -2.85 -12.85
C SER A 140 12.03 -3.74 -12.20
N ILE A 141 12.14 -5.00 -12.64
CA ILE A 141 13.17 -5.95 -12.23
C ILE A 141 13.95 -6.33 -13.49
N LYS A 142 15.27 -6.18 -13.44
CA LYS A 142 16.14 -6.33 -14.63
C LYS A 142 15.58 -5.55 -15.83
N GLU A 143 15.24 -4.27 -15.59
CA GLU A 143 14.70 -3.31 -16.56
C GLU A 143 13.30 -3.62 -17.13
N GLN A 144 12.72 -4.78 -16.83
CA GLN A 144 11.36 -5.14 -17.27
C GLN A 144 10.33 -4.67 -16.23
N PRO A 145 9.21 -4.03 -16.61
CA PRO A 145 8.15 -3.67 -15.67
C PRO A 145 7.49 -4.95 -15.15
N VAL A 146 7.46 -5.14 -13.83
CA VAL A 146 6.93 -6.37 -13.21
C VAL A 146 5.73 -6.08 -12.33
N ILE A 147 5.73 -4.92 -11.68
CA ILE A 147 4.65 -4.52 -10.77
C ILE A 147 4.20 -3.12 -11.15
N GLU A 148 2.90 -2.93 -11.18
CA GLU A 148 2.27 -1.61 -11.28
C GLU A 148 1.43 -1.37 -10.03
N LEU A 149 1.53 -0.13 -9.54
CA LEU A 149 0.99 0.29 -8.26
C LEU A 149 0.08 1.48 -8.51
N PHE A 150 -1.12 1.39 -7.97
CA PHE A 150 -1.91 2.53 -7.54
C PHE A 150 -1.92 2.50 -6.03
N GLU A 151 -1.51 3.58 -5.37
CA GLU A 151 -1.55 3.65 -3.91
C GLU A 151 -1.99 5.03 -3.43
N VAL A 152 -2.78 5.06 -2.37
CA VAL A 152 -3.33 6.27 -1.76
C VAL A 152 -3.09 6.22 -0.27
N VAL A 153 -2.57 7.30 0.28
CA VAL A 153 -2.35 7.43 1.72
C VAL A 153 -3.70 7.57 2.41
N VAL A 154 -3.93 6.83 3.49
CA VAL A 154 -5.14 6.95 4.30
C VAL A 154 -4.87 7.91 5.47
N PRO A 155 -5.39 9.15 5.42
CA PRO A 155 -5.07 10.18 6.40
C PRO A 155 -5.66 9.87 7.77
N SER A 156 -5.06 10.48 8.81
CA SER A 156 -5.60 10.46 10.17
C SER A 156 -6.75 11.44 10.29
N VAL A 157 -7.95 10.93 10.55
CA VAL A 157 -9.12 11.77 10.82
C VAL A 157 -9.33 11.79 12.33
N ALA A 158 -9.35 12.99 12.90
CA ALA A 158 -9.52 13.24 14.33
C ALA A 158 -11.00 13.50 14.68
#